data_AF-A0A1Y1YUC4-F1
#
_entry.id   AF-A0A1Y1YUC4-F1
#
_cell.length_a   1.000
_cell.length_b   1.000
_cell.length_c   1.000
_cell.angle_alpha   90.00
_cell.angle_beta   90.00
_cell.angle_gamma   90.00
#
_symmetry.space_group_name_H-M   'P 1'
#
loop_
_entity.id
_entity.type
_entity.pdbx_description
1 polymer ?
#
loop_
_entity_poly.entity_id
_entity_poly.type
_entity_poly.pdbx_seq_one_letter_code
_entity_poly.pdbx_strand_id
1 'polypeptide(L)'
;SIVANTIEHIFECGSEGSESALPPLDEFIHRIHRKGNLSITNLLTALLFLVRLKEYHPSCKGTYGSGHRLFFSAVIIANKYLYDGAYHNTSWVRLAEGRYSLIEINQMECELLGLLRYQLHVKKED
;
A
#
# COMPACT_ATOMS: atom_id res chain seq x y z
N SER A 1 -11.32 -8.16 2.89
CA SER A 1 -10.30 -9.22 2.61
C SER A 1 -9.35 -9.30 3.81
N ILE A 2 -8.56 -10.39 3.96
CA ILE A 2 -7.57 -10.49 5.05
C ILE A 2 -6.66 -9.25 5.08
N VAL A 3 -6.18 -8.81 3.90
CA VAL A 3 -5.35 -7.60 3.75
C VAL A 3 -6.05 -6.35 4.31
N ALA A 4 -7.31 -6.11 3.94
CA ALA A 4 -8.07 -4.96 4.43
C ALA A 4 -8.21 -5.01 5.96
N ASN A 5 -8.61 -6.15 6.50
CA ASN A 5 -8.80 -6.32 7.94
C ASN A 5 -7.49 -6.11 8.72
N THR A 6 -6.36 -6.60 8.18
CA THR A 6 -5.04 -6.40 8.77
C THR A 6 -4.67 -4.91 8.77
N ILE A 7 -4.88 -4.19 7.68
CA ILE A 7 -4.56 -2.76 7.61
C ILE A 7 -5.41 -1.96 8.59
N GLU A 8 -6.73 -2.22 8.64
CA GLU A 8 -7.63 -1.55 9.57
C GLU A 8 -7.27 -1.86 11.03
N HIS A 9 -6.91 -3.11 11.33
CA HIS A 9 -6.49 -3.51 12.68
C HIS A 9 -5.13 -2.88 13.08
N ILE A 10 -4.18 -2.79 12.16
CA ILE A 10 -2.83 -2.27 12.46
C ILE A 10 -2.86 -0.74 12.64
N PHE A 11 -3.62 -0.03 11.82
CA PHE A 11 -3.56 1.44 11.76
C PHE A 11 -4.80 2.16 12.31
N GLU A 12 -5.88 1.45 12.64
CA GLU A 12 -7.13 2.05 13.14
C GLU A 12 -7.62 3.17 12.20
N CYS A 13 -7.59 2.93 10.88
CA CYS A 13 -7.97 3.97 9.91
C CYS A 13 -9.46 4.29 10.09
N GLY A 14 -9.78 5.50 10.54
CA GLY A 14 -11.16 5.90 10.82
C GLY A 14 -12.10 5.67 9.63
N SER A 15 -13.32 5.19 9.91
CA SER A 15 -14.35 4.88 8.90
C SER A 15 -15.13 6.10 8.39
N GLU A 16 -14.95 7.27 9.00
CA GLU A 16 -15.78 8.46 8.75
C GLU A 16 -14.93 9.63 8.25
N GLY A 17 -15.00 9.87 6.94
CA GLY A 17 -14.43 11.03 6.27
C GLY A 17 -15.05 11.20 4.88
N SER A 18 -15.31 12.45 4.49
CA SER A 18 -15.79 12.79 3.15
C SER A 18 -14.60 12.97 2.20
N GLU A 19 -14.16 11.87 1.58
CA GLU A 19 -13.44 11.90 0.30
C GLU A 19 -14.37 11.16 -0.69
N SER A 20 -15.42 11.85 -1.16
CA SER A 20 -16.64 11.34 -1.83
C SER A 20 -16.47 10.41 -3.06
N ALA A 21 -15.26 9.91 -3.34
CA ALA A 21 -14.93 9.09 -4.49
C ALA A 21 -14.24 7.75 -4.16
N LEU A 22 -13.76 7.48 -2.94
CA LEU A 22 -13.03 6.24 -2.65
C LEU A 22 -13.97 5.06 -2.38
N PRO A 23 -13.81 3.92 -3.09
CA PRO A 23 -14.55 2.71 -2.77
C PRO A 23 -14.09 2.15 -1.42
N PRO A 24 -14.87 1.26 -0.78
CA PRO A 24 -14.43 0.49 0.37
C PRO A 24 -13.02 -0.11 0.19
N LEU A 25 -12.22 -0.14 1.26
CA LEU A 25 -10.82 -0.57 1.19
C LEU A 25 -10.67 -1.99 0.63
N ASP A 26 -11.57 -2.89 1.01
CA ASP A 26 -11.58 -4.25 0.48
C ASP A 26 -11.85 -4.27 -1.03
N GLU A 27 -12.82 -3.49 -1.51
CA GLU A 27 -13.11 -3.37 -2.93
C GLU A 27 -11.92 -2.77 -3.70
N PHE A 28 -11.29 -1.72 -3.14
CA PHE A 28 -10.08 -1.12 -3.70
C PHE A 28 -8.97 -2.15 -3.85
N ILE A 29 -8.67 -2.91 -2.78
CA ILE A 29 -7.67 -3.98 -2.78
C ILE A 29 -7.99 -5.02 -3.86
N HIS A 30 -9.24 -5.48 -3.95
CA HIS A 30 -9.65 -6.46 -4.96
C HIS A 30 -9.46 -5.92 -6.38
N ARG A 31 -9.82 -4.67 -6.65
CA ARG A 31 -9.65 -4.02 -7.96
C ARG A 31 -8.18 -3.94 -8.35
N ILE A 32 -7.32 -3.46 -7.45
CA ILE A 32 -5.87 -3.35 -7.69
C ILE A 32 -5.22 -4.72 -7.90
N HIS A 33 -5.54 -5.70 -7.04
CA HIS A 33 -5.03 -7.07 -7.18
C HIS A 33 -5.41 -7.69 -8.53
N ARG A 34 -6.70 -7.61 -8.90
CA ARG A 34 -7.21 -8.22 -10.14
C ARG A 34 -6.65 -7.53 -11.38
N LYS A 35 -6.68 -6.20 -11.44
CA LYS A 35 -6.23 -5.45 -12.63
C LYS A 35 -4.72 -5.41 -12.75
N GLY A 36 -3.99 -5.43 -11.63
CA GLY A 36 -2.53 -5.39 -11.58
C GLY A 36 -1.87 -6.76 -11.73
N ASN A 37 -2.68 -7.84 -11.80
CA ASN A 37 -2.21 -9.23 -11.82
C ASN A 37 -1.17 -9.50 -10.72
N LEU A 38 -1.43 -9.00 -9.52
CA LEU A 38 -0.46 -9.07 -8.42
C LEU A 38 -0.35 -10.49 -7.91
N SER A 39 0.89 -10.98 -7.75
CA SER A 39 1.13 -12.27 -7.14
C SER A 39 0.83 -12.25 -5.64
N ILE A 40 0.59 -13.43 -5.06
CA ILE A 40 0.49 -13.59 -3.60
C ILE A 40 1.76 -13.07 -2.92
N THR A 41 2.95 -13.34 -3.48
CA THR A 41 4.23 -12.83 -2.97
C THR A 41 4.24 -11.31 -2.90
N ASN A 42 3.75 -10.61 -3.93
CA ASN A 42 3.66 -9.15 -3.93
C ASN A 42 2.75 -8.63 -2.80
N LEU A 43 1.62 -9.30 -2.54
CA LEU A 43 0.70 -8.93 -1.46
C LEU A 43 1.31 -9.20 -0.09
N LEU A 44 1.98 -10.35 0.10
CA LEU A 44 2.62 -10.70 1.36
C LEU A 44 3.78 -9.76 1.68
N THR A 45 4.63 -9.43 0.70
CA THR A 45 5.71 -8.45 0.87
C THR A 45 5.17 -7.06 1.21
N ALA A 46 4.07 -6.64 0.57
CA ALA A 46 3.42 -5.37 0.90
C ALA A 46 2.88 -5.37 2.35
N LEU A 47 2.23 -6.45 2.78
CA LEU A 47 1.78 -6.60 4.17
C LEU A 47 2.95 -6.58 5.17
N LEU A 48 4.04 -7.28 4.86
CA LEU A 48 5.25 -7.28 5.69
C LEU A 48 5.81 -5.87 5.87
N PHE A 49 5.86 -5.07 4.80
CA PHE A 49 6.27 -3.67 4.90
C PHE A 49 5.34 -2.85 5.80
N LEU A 50 4.03 -3.07 5.74
CA LEU A 50 3.09 -2.39 6.62
C LEU A 50 3.21 -2.83 8.09
N VAL A 51 3.49 -4.11 8.35
CA VAL A 51 3.79 -4.61 9.71
C VAL A 51 5.04 -3.94 10.25
N ARG A 52 6.14 -3.92 9.49
CA ARG A 52 7.39 -3.24 9.86
C ARG A 52 7.20 -1.75 10.09
N LEU A 53 6.37 -1.09 9.28
CA LEU A 53 6.01 0.31 9.49
C LEU A 53 5.41 0.52 10.88
N LYS A 54 4.47 -0.36 11.29
CA LYS A 54 3.87 -0.27 12.63
C LYS A 54 4.87 -0.57 13.74
N GLU A 55 5.79 -1.51 13.54
CA GLU A 55 6.85 -1.79 14.52
C GLU A 55 7.77 -0.59 14.73
N TYR A 56 8.13 0.11 13.65
CA TYR A 56 8.94 1.33 13.74
C TYR A 56 8.19 2.53 14.28
N HIS A 57 6.87 2.59 14.06
CA HIS A 57 6.02 3.69 14.50
C HIS A 57 4.75 3.16 15.22
N PRO A 58 4.85 2.63 16.45
CA PRO A 58 3.71 1.98 17.13
C PRO A 58 2.52 2.91 17.37
N SER A 59 2.79 4.20 17.56
CA SER A 59 1.77 5.24 17.75
C SER A 59 1.13 5.71 16.45
N CYS A 60 1.59 5.24 15.29
CA CYS A 60 1.03 5.63 14.00
C CYS A 60 -0.41 5.12 13.90
N LYS A 61 -1.33 6.05 13.65
CA LYS A 61 -2.73 5.79 13.36
C LYS A 61 -3.08 6.44 12.03
N GLY A 62 -3.93 5.79 11.25
CA GLY A 62 -4.43 6.32 9.99
C GLY A 62 -5.67 7.18 10.20
N THR A 63 -5.93 8.07 9.26
CA THR A 63 -7.24 8.72 9.10
C THR A 63 -8.00 8.05 7.95
N TYR A 64 -9.23 8.47 7.71
CA TYR A 64 -10.00 8.01 6.55
C TYR A 64 -9.18 8.15 5.25
N GLY A 65 -9.15 7.10 4.43
CA GLY A 65 -8.37 7.04 3.19
C GLY A 65 -6.87 6.73 3.37
N SER A 66 -6.31 6.81 4.59
CA SER A 66 -4.92 6.41 4.82
C SER A 66 -4.68 4.93 4.51
N GLY A 67 -5.65 4.06 4.79
CA GLY A 67 -5.56 2.62 4.48
C GLY A 67 -5.35 2.36 2.98
N HIS A 68 -6.02 3.10 2.10
CA HIS A 68 -5.87 2.99 0.65
C HIS A 68 -4.48 3.42 0.20
N ARG A 69 -3.98 4.56 0.70
CA ARG A 69 -2.65 5.07 0.37
C ARG A 69 -1.55 4.14 0.88
N LEU A 70 -1.67 3.67 2.13
CA LEU A 70 -0.75 2.72 2.74
C LEU A 70 -0.68 1.41 1.94
N PHE A 71 -1.84 0.81 1.65
CA PHE A 71 -1.90 -0.38 0.81
C PHE A 71 -1.25 -0.15 -0.56
N PHE A 72 -1.64 0.94 -1.24
CA PHE A 72 -1.21 1.20 -2.60
C PHE A 72 0.29 1.42 -2.68
N SER A 73 0.86 2.26 -1.82
CA SER A 73 2.31 2.47 -1.74
C SER A 73 3.07 1.19 -1.43
N ALA A 74 2.59 0.41 -0.45
CA ALA A 74 3.25 -0.83 -0.07
C ALA A 74 3.28 -1.84 -1.22
N VAL A 75 2.20 -1.92 -2.00
CA VAL A 75 2.13 -2.78 -3.19
C VAL A 75 3.09 -2.32 -4.28
N ILE A 76 3.21 -1.01 -4.54
CA ILE A 76 4.13 -0.48 -5.54
C ILE A 76 5.58 -0.78 -5.14
N ILE A 77 5.95 -0.49 -3.90
CA ILE A 77 7.30 -0.74 -3.38
C ILE A 77 7.60 -2.25 -3.43
N ALA A 78 6.67 -3.10 -3.01
CA ALA A 78 6.83 -4.55 -3.09
C ALA A 78 7.02 -5.03 -4.53
N ASN A 79 6.28 -4.48 -5.49
CA ASN A 79 6.43 -4.85 -6.90
C ASN A 79 7.81 -4.47 -7.43
N LYS A 80 8.27 -3.25 -7.16
CA LYS A 80 9.61 -2.76 -7.55
C LYS A 80 10.74 -3.51 -6.84
N TYR A 81 10.49 -3.99 -5.62
CA TYR A 81 11.46 -4.77 -4.86
C TYR A 81 11.61 -6.20 -5.42
N LEU A 82 10.51 -6.82 -5.86
CA LEU A 82 10.49 -8.22 -6.28
C LEU A 82 10.83 -8.44 -7.76
N TYR A 83 10.62 -7.44 -8.62
CA TYR A 83 10.66 -7.62 -10.07
C TYR A 83 11.53 -6.58 -10.77
N ASP A 84 12.53 -7.04 -11.53
CA ASP A 84 13.41 -6.17 -12.34
C ASP A 84 12.65 -5.44 -13.46
N GLY A 85 11.53 -6.00 -13.92
CA GLY A 85 10.61 -5.43 -14.91
C GLY A 85 9.37 -4.79 -14.31
N ALA A 86 9.47 -4.19 -13.13
CA ALA A 86 8.34 -3.60 -12.41
C ALA A 86 7.62 -2.50 -13.21
N TYR A 87 6.34 -2.29 -12.91
CA TYR A 87 5.56 -1.25 -13.55
C TYR A 87 6.09 0.15 -13.22
N HIS A 88 6.24 0.98 -14.27
CA HIS A 88 6.48 2.41 -14.11
C HIS A 88 5.31 3.08 -13.36
N ASN A 89 5.58 4.19 -12.67
CA ASN A 89 4.56 4.93 -11.89
C ASN A 89 3.38 5.41 -12.74
N THR A 90 3.59 5.66 -14.02
CA THR A 90 2.52 5.98 -14.99
C THR A 90 1.52 4.83 -15.18
N SER A 91 1.97 3.58 -15.07
CA SER A 91 1.08 2.40 -15.09
C SER A 91 0.26 2.30 -13.80
N TRP A 92 0.85 2.65 -12.66
CA TRP A 92 0.14 2.68 -11.37
C TRP A 92 -0.95 3.76 -11.32
N VAL A 93 -0.73 4.93 -11.94
CA VAL A 93 -1.78 5.97 -12.13
C VAL A 93 -2.99 5.38 -12.87
N ARG A 94 -2.76 4.66 -13.96
CA ARG A 94 -3.83 4.03 -14.75
C ARG A 94 -4.52 2.93 -13.96
N LEU A 95 -3.76 2.14 -13.20
CA LEU A 95 -4.29 1.07 -12.37
C LEU A 95 -5.21 1.58 -11.26
N ALA A 96 -4.85 2.71 -10.65
CA ALA A 96 -5.66 3.41 -9.67
C ALA A 96 -6.84 4.19 -10.31
N GLU A 97 -7.11 4.04 -11.60
CA GLU A 97 -8.19 4.73 -12.33
C GLU A 97 -8.10 6.27 -12.23
N GLY A 98 -6.87 6.81 -12.15
CA GLY A 98 -6.64 8.25 -12.01
C GLY A 98 -6.98 8.83 -10.64
N ARG A 99 -7.25 7.99 -9.62
CA ARG A 99 -7.51 8.44 -8.24
C ARG A 99 -6.31 9.12 -7.59
N TYR A 100 -5.11 8.80 -8.05
CA TYR A 100 -3.86 9.43 -7.65
C TYR A 100 -3.11 9.90 -8.89
N SER A 101 -2.64 11.13 -8.87
CA SER A 101 -1.72 11.67 -9.85
C SER A 101 -0.35 11.00 -9.74
N LEU A 102 0.47 11.14 -10.78
CA LEU A 102 1.84 10.64 -10.77
C LEU A 102 2.66 11.25 -9.62
N ILE A 103 2.44 12.53 -9.33
CA ILE A 103 3.13 13.24 -8.25
C ILE A 103 2.75 12.66 -6.89
N GLU A 104 1.46 12.43 -6.65
CA GLU A 104 1.00 11.81 -5.41
C GLU A 104 1.56 10.39 -5.27
N ILE A 105 1.57 9.59 -6.34
CA ILE A 105 2.18 8.24 -6.28
C ILE A 105 3.66 8.31 -5.89
N ASN A 106 4.42 9.20 -6.52
CA ASN A 106 5.84 9.38 -6.18
C ASN A 106 6.01 9.82 -4.71
N GLN A 107 5.17 10.74 -4.23
CA GLN A 107 5.21 11.21 -2.85
C GLN A 107 4.89 10.08 -1.87
N MET A 108 3.81 9.34 -2.10
CA MET A 108 3.42 8.25 -1.22
C MET A 108 4.48 7.13 -1.16
N GLU A 109 5.19 6.85 -2.27
CA GLU A 109 6.34 5.93 -2.27
C GLU A 109 7.50 6.46 -1.43
N CYS A 110 7.93 7.70 -1.69
CA CYS A 110 9.05 8.32 -0.98
C CYS A 110 8.78 8.41 0.52
N GLU A 111 7.57 8.79 0.93
CA GLU A 111 7.15 8.85 2.33
C GLU A 111 7.22 7.48 2.99
N LEU A 112 6.64 6.44 2.37
CA LEU A 112 6.66 5.09 2.93
C LEU A 112 8.09 4.53 3.01
N LEU A 113 8.92 4.74 1.99
CA LEU A 113 10.34 4.36 2.02
C LEU A 113 11.11 5.06 3.15
N GLY A 114 10.86 6.36 3.34
CA GLY A 114 11.43 7.14 4.44
C GLY A 114 11.01 6.60 5.80
N LEU A 115 9.72 6.31 5.98
CA LEU A 115 9.19 5.74 7.23
C LEU A 115 9.74 4.33 7.52
N LEU A 116 10.00 3.54 6.47
CA LEU A 116 10.66 2.23 6.55
C LEU A 116 12.18 2.32 6.70
N ARG A 117 12.76 3.53 6.66
CA ARG A 117 14.23 3.75 6.68
C ARG A 117 14.95 2.94 5.59
N TYR A 118 14.27 2.72 4.46
CA TYR A 118 14.74 1.89 3.35
C TYR A 118 15.09 0.43 3.73
N GLN A 119 14.60 -0.08 4.88
CA GLN A 119 14.83 -1.45 5.34
C GLN A 119 13.86 -2.44 4.68
N LEU A 120 14.02 -2.64 3.37
CA LEU A 120 13.15 -3.50 2.57
C LEU A 120 13.60 -4.96 2.51
N HIS A 121 14.80 -5.28 3.01
CA HIS A 121 15.34 -6.64 2.93
C HIS A 121 14.42 -7.64 3.66
N VAL A 122 13.93 -8.65 2.95
CA VAL A 122 13.11 -9.73 3.51
C VAL A 122 14.01 -10.93 3.80
N LYS A 123 14.03 -11.37 5.06
CA LYS A 123 14.77 -12.56 5.49
C LYS A 123 13.86 -13.78 5.39
N LYS A 124 14.48 -14.96 5.35
CA LYS A 124 13.75 -16.24 5.32
C LYS A 124 12.93 -16.51 6.59
N GLU A 125 13.22 -15.79 7.68
CA GLU A 125 12.59 -15.93 8.99
C GLU A 125 11.43 -14.95 9.21
N ASP A 126 11.23 -14.00 8.28
CA ASP A 126 10.08 -13.08 8.27
C ASP A 126 8.85 -13.75 7.64
#